data_AF-A0A3B3X741-F1
#
_entry.id   AF-A0A3B3X741-F1
#
_cell.length_a   1.000
_cell.length_b   1.000
_cell.length_c   1.000
_cell.angle_alpha   90.00
_cell.angle_beta   90.00
_cell.angle_gamma   90.00
#
_symmetry.space_group_name_H-M   'P 1'
#
loop_
_entity.id
_entity.type
_entity.pdbx_description
1 polymer ?
#
loop_
_entity_poly.entity_id
_entity_poly.type
_entity_poly.pdbx_seq_one_letter_code
_entity_poly.pdbx_strand_id
1 'polypeptide(L)'
;WKSHVSPTNLLEKSRVTYQLKAERDYHIFYQILSQAKPELLGNCVNFAQTDFCFCIFKWIYLKKNILLLIEEQAEADGTEDADKVAYLMGLNSADLIKGLCHPRVKVGNEWVTKGQNVAQVYYAIGALSKSVYEKMFLWMVMRINQSLDTKQPRQYFIGVLDIAGFEIFDFNTFEQLCINFTNEKLQQFFNHHMFVLEQEEYKKEGIEWEFIDFGMDLQACIDLIEKPMGIMSILEEECMFPKASDATFKAKLYDNHLGKSNNFQKPRVVKGKPEAHFSLVHYAGTVDYNINNWLVKNKDPLNETVVGLYQKSTLKLLGILFANYAGADSGMYLIRHPLTINMCFQENLNKLMTNLRSTHPHFVRCIIPNETKTPGAMENPLVMHQLRCNGVLEGIRICRKGFPNRILYGDFKQRYRILNPNAIPEGQFIDNKKAAEKLLGSLDIDHNQYKLGHTKVGIKPYDRLALIITGIQARSRGLLARIEFQKIVERRSLPNSKRLMRKWSLFSKRRMTCSSKSKLYVETVIFNVLTQLFITILSKIICLMLRNDVRA
;
A
#
# COMPACT_ATOMS: atom_id res chain seq x y z
N TRP A 1 -9.69 -2.17 -2.38
CA TRP A 1 -8.41 -1.51 -2.09
C TRP A 1 -8.52 -0.08 -2.59
N LYS A 2 -8.40 0.93 -1.72
CA LYS A 2 -8.41 2.35 -2.12
C LYS A 2 -7.10 2.95 -1.63
N SER A 3 -6.32 3.54 -2.52
CA SER A 3 -5.13 4.31 -2.12
C SER A 3 -5.60 5.62 -1.50
N HIS A 4 -5.59 5.70 -0.16
CA HIS A 4 -5.96 6.92 0.59
C HIS A 4 -4.75 7.84 0.84
N VAL A 5 -3.54 7.34 0.58
CA VAL A 5 -2.34 8.17 0.49
C VAL A 5 -2.19 8.56 -0.98
N SER A 6 -1.96 9.85 -1.21
CA SER A 6 -1.58 10.32 -2.54
C SER A 6 -0.29 9.59 -2.94
N PRO A 7 -0.25 8.88 -4.09
CA PRO A 7 0.96 8.25 -4.60
C PRO A 7 2.09 9.25 -4.92
N THR A 8 1.81 10.56 -4.82
CA THR A 8 2.78 11.65 -5.03
C THR A 8 3.99 11.57 -4.11
N ASN A 9 3.84 11.03 -2.90
CA ASN A 9 4.85 11.25 -1.86
C ASN A 9 6.14 10.42 -2.03
N LEU A 10 6.16 9.41 -2.90
CA LEU A 10 7.29 8.48 -3.02
C LEU A 10 7.61 8.06 -4.46
N LEU A 11 7.01 8.71 -5.46
CA LEU A 11 7.45 8.48 -6.84
C LEU A 11 8.81 9.16 -7.02
N GLU A 12 9.86 8.37 -7.12
CA GLU A 12 11.22 8.85 -7.37
C GLU A 12 11.39 9.37 -8.81
N LYS A 13 10.85 10.58 -9.07
CA LYS A 13 10.80 11.18 -10.41
C LYS A 13 12.18 11.29 -11.05
N SER A 14 13.23 11.50 -10.25
CA SER A 14 14.62 11.57 -10.72
C SER A 14 15.02 10.33 -11.53
N ARG A 15 14.51 9.14 -11.17
CA ARG A 15 14.78 7.85 -11.81
C ARG A 15 14.39 7.79 -13.29
N VAL A 16 13.43 8.63 -13.71
CA VAL A 16 13.03 8.79 -15.12
C VAL A 16 14.16 9.40 -15.96
N THR A 17 14.99 10.26 -15.35
CA THR A 17 15.97 11.08 -16.09
C THR A 17 17.42 10.80 -15.75
N TYR A 18 17.65 10.08 -14.65
CA TYR A 18 18.97 9.80 -14.10
C TYR A 18 18.94 8.47 -13.34
N GLN A 19 19.98 7.67 -13.49
CA GLN A 19 20.19 6.43 -12.74
C GLN A 19 21.66 6.33 -12.34
N LEU A 20 21.95 5.82 -11.14
CA LEU A 20 23.32 5.48 -10.77
C LEU A 20 23.81 4.27 -11.58
N LYS A 21 25.13 4.06 -11.63
CA LYS A 21 25.79 3.04 -12.48
C LYS A 21 25.26 1.60 -12.30
N ALA A 22 24.71 1.28 -11.13
CA ALA A 22 24.17 -0.04 -10.80
C ALA A 22 22.62 -0.09 -10.77
N GLU A 23 21.95 1.01 -11.10
CA GLU A 23 20.50 1.13 -11.06
C GLU A 23 19.88 1.01 -12.45
N ARG A 24 18.57 0.74 -12.46
CA ARG A 24 17.76 0.72 -13.67
C ARG A 24 16.62 1.73 -13.55
N ASP A 25 16.12 2.12 -14.71
CA ASP A 25 14.89 2.88 -14.86
C ASP A 25 13.66 2.01 -14.52
N TYR A 26 12.46 2.59 -14.51
CA TYR A 26 11.21 1.90 -14.22
C TYR A 26 10.97 0.68 -15.13
N HIS A 27 10.45 -0.41 -14.55
CA HIS A 27 10.27 -1.69 -15.24
C HIS A 27 9.46 -1.62 -16.53
N ILE A 28 8.46 -0.74 -16.59
CA ILE A 28 7.56 -0.61 -17.74
C ILE A 28 8.33 -0.34 -19.04
N PHE A 29 9.41 0.42 -18.99
CA PHE A 29 10.24 0.74 -20.15
C PHE A 29 10.90 -0.52 -20.75
N TYR A 30 11.44 -1.39 -19.91
CA TYR A 30 12.07 -2.64 -20.34
C TYR A 30 11.04 -3.69 -20.77
N GLN A 31 9.88 -3.74 -20.11
CA GLN A 31 8.80 -4.65 -20.48
C GLN A 31 8.29 -4.35 -21.88
N ILE A 32 8.11 -3.06 -22.20
CA ILE A 32 7.73 -2.61 -23.53
C ILE A 32 8.78 -3.01 -24.58
N LEU A 33 10.07 -2.81 -24.29
CA LEU A 33 11.16 -3.14 -25.21
C LEU A 33 11.48 -4.64 -25.33
N SER A 34 10.98 -5.48 -24.42
CA SER A 34 11.24 -6.92 -24.41
C SER A 34 10.68 -7.68 -25.62
N GLN A 35 9.92 -7.00 -26.49
CA GLN A 35 9.28 -7.55 -27.69
C GLN A 35 8.28 -8.68 -27.42
N ALA A 36 7.87 -8.89 -26.17
CA ALA A 36 6.83 -9.87 -25.82
C ALA A 36 5.50 -9.62 -26.58
N LYS A 37 5.25 -8.37 -26.96
CA LYS A 37 4.18 -7.96 -27.88
C LYS A 37 4.77 -7.12 -29.02
N PRO A 38 5.14 -7.74 -30.16
CA PRO A 38 5.81 -7.05 -31.25
C PRO A 38 4.92 -5.99 -31.93
N GLU A 39 3.60 -6.12 -31.82
CA GLU A 39 2.60 -5.11 -32.23
C GLU A 39 2.81 -3.74 -31.58
N LEU A 40 3.32 -3.69 -30.34
CA LEU A 40 3.65 -2.42 -29.66
C LEU A 40 4.89 -1.74 -30.23
N LEU A 41 5.78 -2.49 -30.89
CA LEU A 41 7.02 -1.98 -31.50
C LEU A 41 6.85 -1.69 -33.00
N GLY A 42 6.06 -2.51 -33.70
CA GLY A 42 5.80 -2.36 -35.14
C GLY A 42 4.82 -1.23 -35.47
N ASN A 43 3.90 -0.90 -34.56
CA ASN A 43 2.87 0.14 -34.75
C ASN A 43 3.12 1.41 -33.90
N CYS A 44 4.37 1.79 -33.64
CA CYS A 44 4.68 3.13 -33.08
C CYS A 44 4.19 4.31 -33.96
N VAL A 45 3.52 4.04 -35.09
CA VAL A 45 2.95 5.00 -36.04
C VAL A 45 1.41 4.96 -36.09
N ASN A 46 0.72 3.97 -35.53
CA ASN A 46 -0.75 3.89 -35.63
C ASN A 46 -1.37 3.07 -34.50
N PHE A 47 -1.65 3.67 -33.33
CA PHE A 47 -2.73 3.20 -32.45
C PHE A 47 -3.20 4.30 -31.48
N ALA A 48 -4.51 4.31 -31.24
CA ALA A 48 -5.19 5.27 -30.37
C ALA A 48 -5.03 4.89 -28.88
N GLN A 49 -4.84 5.91 -28.05
CA GLN A 49 -5.12 5.97 -26.60
C GLN A 49 -4.30 5.11 -25.61
N THR A 50 -3.45 4.16 -26.04
CA THR A 50 -2.76 3.25 -25.09
C THR A 50 -1.24 3.45 -24.90
N ASP A 51 -0.59 4.36 -25.65
CA ASP A 51 0.88 4.42 -25.72
C ASP A 51 1.55 5.67 -25.11
N PHE A 52 0.95 6.28 -24.09
CA PHE A 52 1.54 7.47 -23.45
C PHE A 52 2.87 7.19 -22.72
N CYS A 53 3.09 5.94 -22.27
CA CYS A 53 4.36 5.47 -21.72
C CYS A 53 5.50 5.48 -22.75
N PHE A 54 5.20 5.24 -24.04
CA PHE A 54 6.18 5.32 -25.12
C PHE A 54 6.61 6.75 -25.39
N CYS A 55 5.69 7.72 -25.26
CA CYS A 55 6.02 9.15 -25.39
C CYS A 55 7.12 9.52 -24.39
N ILE A 56 6.98 9.10 -23.13
CA ILE A 56 7.92 9.39 -22.04
C ILE A 56 9.25 8.69 -22.28
N PHE A 57 9.24 7.43 -22.70
CA PHE A 57 10.46 6.70 -23.03
C PHE A 57 11.24 7.35 -24.19
N LYS A 58 10.54 7.76 -25.25
CA LYS A 58 11.16 8.43 -26.40
C LYS A 58 11.65 9.83 -26.03
N TRP A 59 10.97 10.56 -25.13
CA TRP A 59 11.45 11.81 -24.49
C TRP A 59 12.76 11.65 -23.73
N ILE A 60 12.96 10.53 -23.04
CA ILE A 60 14.20 10.21 -22.34
C ILE A 60 15.31 9.87 -23.34
N TYR A 61 14.98 9.15 -24.41
CA TYR A 61 15.94 8.80 -25.48
C TYR A 61 16.37 10.02 -26.32
N LEU A 62 15.44 10.95 -26.52
CA LEU A 62 15.60 12.29 -27.11
C LEU A 62 16.69 13.13 -26.41
N LYS A 63 17.02 12.85 -25.14
CA LYS A 63 18.07 13.53 -24.36
C LYS A 63 19.48 13.40 -24.97
N LYS A 64 19.69 12.57 -25.99
CA LYS A 64 21.02 12.32 -26.59
C LYS A 64 21.25 12.89 -28.00
N ASN A 65 20.20 13.21 -28.78
CA ASN A 65 20.35 13.37 -30.24
C ASN A 65 19.67 14.60 -30.87
N ILE A 66 19.14 15.57 -30.10
CA ILE A 66 18.34 16.66 -30.70
C ILE A 66 19.11 17.94 -30.95
N LEU A 67 20.23 18.25 -30.27
CA LEU A 67 20.71 19.63 -30.23
C LEU A 67 22.18 19.78 -30.62
N LEU A 68 22.42 20.71 -31.55
CA LEU A 68 23.73 21.25 -31.87
C LEU A 68 23.92 22.58 -31.14
N LEU A 69 25.18 22.88 -30.83
CA LEU A 69 25.60 24.10 -30.16
C LEU A 69 26.12 25.05 -31.24
N ILE A 70 25.36 26.11 -31.54
CA ILE A 70 25.78 27.18 -32.45
C ILE A 70 25.72 28.48 -31.65
N GLU A 71 26.88 29.13 -31.47
CA GLU A 71 26.98 30.47 -30.85
C GLU A 71 26.27 30.61 -29.48
N GLU A 72 26.54 29.70 -28.55
CA GLU A 72 25.99 29.65 -27.16
C GLU A 72 24.48 29.38 -27.02
N GLN A 73 23.72 29.36 -28.12
CA GLN A 73 22.29 29.01 -28.13
C GLN A 73 22.06 27.58 -28.64
N ALA A 74 20.95 26.97 -28.19
CA ALA A 74 20.57 25.63 -28.57
C ALA A 74 19.67 25.63 -29.82
N GLU A 75 20.08 24.92 -30.87
CA GLU A 75 19.26 24.66 -32.06
C GLU A 75 19.12 23.15 -32.31
N ALA A 76 18.07 22.77 -33.05
CA ALA A 76 17.78 21.37 -33.33
C ALA A 76 18.73 20.77 -34.39
N ASP A 77 19.49 19.76 -33.99
CA ASP A 77 20.23 18.79 -34.80
C ASP A 77 19.29 17.73 -35.37
N GLY A 78 18.57 18.10 -36.43
CA GLY A 78 17.58 17.24 -37.07
C GLY A 78 16.22 17.19 -36.36
N THR A 79 15.17 16.86 -37.11
CA THR A 79 13.79 16.85 -36.61
C THR A 79 13.22 15.45 -36.38
N GLU A 80 13.90 14.39 -36.83
CA GLU A 80 13.32 13.05 -36.92
C GLU A 80 12.82 12.50 -35.56
N ASP A 81 13.61 12.65 -34.50
CA ASP A 81 13.19 12.21 -33.17
C ASP A 81 12.15 13.15 -32.54
N ALA A 82 12.23 14.46 -32.82
CA ALA A 82 11.26 15.45 -32.35
C ALA A 82 9.89 15.26 -33.01
N ASP A 83 9.86 14.92 -34.30
CA ASP A 83 8.66 14.62 -35.08
C ASP A 83 7.94 13.39 -34.54
N LYS A 84 8.68 12.32 -34.21
CA LYS A 84 8.10 11.10 -33.60
C LYS A 84 7.42 11.41 -32.27
N VAL A 85 8.03 12.26 -31.45
CA VAL A 85 7.47 12.61 -30.13
C VAL A 85 6.32 13.60 -30.23
N ALA A 86 6.43 14.59 -31.11
CA ALA A 86 5.34 15.50 -31.39
C ALA A 86 4.11 14.73 -31.90
N TYR A 87 4.31 13.76 -32.80
CA TYR A 87 3.24 12.87 -33.28
C TYR A 87 2.57 12.09 -32.14
N LEU A 88 3.35 11.41 -31.30
CA LEU A 88 2.83 10.63 -30.18
C LEU A 88 2.12 11.49 -29.11
N MET A 89 2.56 12.73 -28.92
CA MET A 89 1.93 13.68 -28.01
C MET A 89 0.81 14.49 -28.65
N GLY A 90 0.55 14.33 -29.95
CA GLY A 90 -0.47 15.08 -30.67
C GLY A 90 -0.18 16.59 -30.75
N LEU A 91 1.09 16.96 -30.93
CA LEU A 91 1.62 18.31 -31.00
C LEU A 91 2.25 18.60 -32.38
N ASN A 92 2.48 19.87 -32.67
CA ASN A 92 3.29 20.30 -33.82
C ASN A 92 4.77 20.28 -33.43
N SER A 93 5.63 19.65 -34.25
CA SER A 93 7.06 19.53 -33.97
C SER A 93 7.81 20.87 -34.02
N ALA A 94 7.46 21.75 -34.96
CA ALA A 94 8.08 23.07 -35.07
C ALA A 94 7.79 23.93 -33.83
N ASP A 95 6.55 23.90 -33.35
CA ASP A 95 6.15 24.64 -32.15
C ASP A 95 6.81 24.07 -30.89
N LEU A 96 6.98 22.75 -30.81
CA LEU A 96 7.66 22.09 -29.71
C LEU A 96 9.14 22.49 -29.64
N ILE A 97 9.86 22.43 -30.76
CA ILE A 97 11.28 22.82 -30.83
C ILE A 97 11.42 24.31 -30.50
N LYS A 98 10.57 25.17 -31.08
CA LYS A 98 10.57 26.61 -30.80
C LYS A 98 10.31 26.89 -29.32
N GLY A 99 9.35 26.19 -28.70
CA GLY A 99 9.03 26.35 -27.29
C GLY A 99 10.16 25.90 -26.36
N LEU A 100 10.96 24.91 -26.77
CA LEU A 100 12.11 24.41 -26.02
C LEU A 100 13.32 25.35 -26.12
N CYS A 101 13.70 25.76 -27.34
CA CYS A 101 14.89 26.61 -27.55
C CYS A 101 14.63 28.09 -27.22
N HIS A 102 13.41 28.58 -27.51
CA HIS A 102 13.01 29.98 -27.41
C HIS A 102 11.69 30.13 -26.63
N PRO A 103 11.64 29.72 -25.35
CA PRO A 103 10.46 29.91 -24.53
C PRO A 103 10.11 31.39 -24.33
N ARG A 104 8.80 31.66 -24.28
CA ARG A 104 8.26 32.93 -23.85
C ARG A 104 8.13 32.89 -22.33
N VAL A 105 8.86 33.76 -21.65
CA VAL A 105 8.86 33.88 -20.19
C VAL A 105 8.24 35.21 -19.81
N LYS A 106 7.36 35.19 -18.81
CA LYS A 106 6.77 36.40 -18.25
C LYS A 106 7.79 37.09 -17.33
N VAL A 107 8.22 38.29 -17.71
CA VAL A 107 9.11 39.12 -16.89
C VAL A 107 8.31 40.34 -16.46
N GLY A 108 7.91 40.38 -15.19
CA GLY A 108 6.95 41.37 -14.71
C GLY A 108 5.57 41.17 -15.35
N ASN A 109 5.11 42.16 -16.13
CA ASN A 109 3.82 42.10 -16.83
C ASN A 109 3.94 41.76 -18.32
N GLU A 110 5.16 41.72 -18.89
CA GLU A 110 5.39 41.50 -20.32
C GLU A 110 5.92 40.08 -20.60
N TRP A 111 5.64 39.59 -21.81
CA TRP A 111 6.12 38.29 -22.29
C TRP A 111 7.33 38.49 -23.19
N VAL A 112 8.50 38.02 -22.73
CA VAL A 112 9.76 38.13 -23.46
C VAL A 112 10.22 36.75 -23.93
N THR A 113 10.66 36.67 -25.18
CA THR A 113 11.27 35.44 -25.72
C THR A 113 12.72 35.36 -25.25
N LYS A 114 13.10 34.25 -24.60
CA LYS A 114 14.45 34.02 -24.10
C LYS A 114 15.08 32.83 -24.80
N GLY A 115 16.27 33.02 -25.39
CA GLY A 115 17.09 31.91 -25.89
C GLY A 115 17.67 31.08 -24.76
N GLN A 116 17.72 29.75 -24.93
CA GLN A 116 18.30 28.81 -23.98
C GLN A 116 19.59 28.19 -24.51
N ASN A 117 20.50 27.84 -23.58
CA ASN A 117 21.67 27.04 -23.92
C ASN A 117 21.33 25.54 -23.92
N VAL A 118 22.22 24.72 -24.50
CA VAL A 118 21.99 23.27 -24.67
C VAL A 118 21.73 22.57 -23.32
N ALA A 119 22.47 22.94 -22.27
CA ALA A 119 22.29 22.34 -20.94
C ALA A 119 20.92 22.67 -20.32
N GLN A 120 20.43 23.90 -20.51
CA GLN A 120 19.12 24.36 -20.05
C GLN A 120 17.99 23.64 -20.80
N VAL A 121 18.12 23.46 -22.11
CA VAL A 121 17.13 22.70 -22.88
C VAL A 121 17.09 21.24 -22.42
N TYR A 122 18.24 20.57 -22.24
CA TYR A 122 18.26 19.21 -21.69
C TYR A 122 17.65 19.11 -20.28
N TYR A 123 17.86 20.12 -19.45
CA TYR A 123 17.22 20.19 -18.14
C TYR A 123 15.70 20.34 -18.26
N ALA A 124 15.23 21.25 -19.11
CA ALA A 124 13.80 21.45 -19.38
C ALA A 124 13.15 20.19 -19.94
N ILE A 125 13.86 19.46 -20.81
CA ILE A 125 13.39 18.19 -21.36
C ILE A 125 13.21 17.14 -20.26
N GLY A 126 14.20 17.02 -19.36
CA GLY A 126 14.10 16.14 -18.20
C GLY A 126 12.95 16.53 -17.27
N ALA A 127 12.77 17.83 -17.00
CA ALA A 127 11.69 18.34 -16.17
C ALA A 127 10.30 18.00 -16.73
N LEU A 128 10.08 18.24 -18.03
CA LEU A 128 8.83 17.89 -18.71
C LEU A 128 8.57 16.38 -18.68
N SER A 129 9.60 15.56 -18.94
CA SER A 129 9.48 14.09 -18.89
C SER A 129 9.03 13.58 -17.52
N LYS A 130 9.65 14.10 -16.44
CA LYS A 130 9.28 13.80 -15.05
C LYS A 130 7.83 14.18 -14.76
N SER A 131 7.42 15.39 -15.16
CA SER A 131 6.07 15.91 -14.88
C SER A 131 5.00 15.11 -15.61
N VAL A 132 5.23 14.77 -16.89
CA VAL A 132 4.32 13.95 -17.68
C VAL A 132 4.16 12.57 -17.04
N TYR A 133 5.26 11.93 -16.62
CA TYR A 133 5.22 10.61 -15.97
C TYR A 133 4.49 10.63 -14.62
N GLU A 134 4.79 11.61 -13.77
CA GLU A 134 4.10 11.77 -12.49
C GLU A 134 2.60 11.98 -12.69
N LYS A 135 2.20 12.94 -13.51
CA LYS A 135 0.78 13.26 -13.74
C LYS A 135 0.03 12.06 -14.32
N MET A 136 0.65 11.35 -15.26
CA MET A 136 0.09 10.10 -15.80
C MET A 136 -0.09 9.05 -14.70
N PHE A 137 0.93 8.82 -13.87
CA PHE A 137 0.87 7.85 -12.78
C PHE A 137 -0.25 8.19 -11.78
N LEU A 138 -0.36 9.46 -11.38
CA LEU A 138 -1.43 9.91 -10.49
C LEU A 138 -2.81 9.76 -11.12
N TRP A 139 -2.95 10.10 -12.40
CA TRP A 139 -4.19 9.90 -13.13
C TRP A 139 -4.58 8.42 -13.17
N MET A 140 -3.64 7.52 -13.43
CA MET A 140 -3.89 6.08 -13.40
C MET A 140 -4.39 5.63 -12.03
N VAL A 141 -3.74 6.06 -10.95
CA VAL A 141 -4.18 5.71 -9.59
C VAL A 141 -5.58 6.25 -9.29
N MET A 142 -5.88 7.49 -9.70
CA MET A 142 -7.22 8.05 -9.56
C MET A 142 -8.28 7.21 -10.32
N ARG A 143 -7.99 6.80 -11.55
CA ARG A 143 -8.90 5.98 -12.37
C ARG A 143 -9.10 4.58 -11.78
N ILE A 144 -8.04 3.96 -11.27
CA ILE A 144 -8.11 2.68 -10.56
C ILE A 144 -8.97 2.84 -9.29
N ASN A 145 -8.71 3.88 -8.49
CA ASN A 145 -9.49 4.15 -7.28
C ASN A 145 -10.99 4.37 -7.56
N GLN A 146 -11.32 5.11 -8.63
CA GLN A 146 -12.71 5.30 -9.07
C GLN A 146 -13.35 3.97 -9.48
N SER A 147 -12.62 3.11 -10.18
CA SER A 147 -13.10 1.80 -10.64
C SER A 147 -13.28 0.81 -9.48
N LEU A 148 -12.49 0.93 -8.43
CA LEU A 148 -12.55 0.11 -7.21
C LEU A 148 -13.55 0.66 -6.17
N ASP A 149 -14.17 1.82 -6.42
CA ASP A 149 -15.15 2.39 -5.53
C ASP A 149 -16.51 1.70 -5.66
N THR A 150 -17.19 1.49 -4.53
CA THR A 150 -18.50 0.82 -4.48
C THR A 150 -19.47 1.66 -3.67
N LYS A 151 -20.73 1.74 -4.10
CA LYS A 151 -21.76 2.56 -3.44
C LYS A 151 -22.22 2.05 -2.06
N GLN A 152 -21.81 0.86 -1.63
CA GLN A 152 -22.21 0.31 -0.34
C GLN A 152 -21.49 1.03 0.82
N PRO A 153 -22.20 1.37 1.92
CA PRO A 153 -21.58 1.99 3.08
C PRO A 153 -20.62 1.00 3.77
N ARG A 154 -19.44 1.48 4.17
CA ARG A 154 -18.41 0.69 4.83
C ARG A 154 -18.15 1.27 6.22
N GLN A 155 -18.25 0.43 7.26
CA GLN A 155 -18.02 0.84 8.65
C GLN A 155 -16.55 0.69 9.08
N TYR A 156 -15.84 -0.28 8.50
CA TYR A 156 -14.46 -0.60 8.86
C TYR A 156 -13.58 -0.68 7.61
N PHE A 157 -12.30 -0.37 7.77
CA PHE A 157 -11.30 -0.54 6.73
C PHE A 157 -9.99 -1.06 7.33
N ILE A 158 -9.19 -1.72 6.49
CA ILE A 158 -7.80 -2.06 6.80
C ILE A 158 -6.94 -1.25 5.83
N GLY A 159 -6.05 -0.42 6.39
CA GLY A 159 -5.04 0.30 5.63
C GLY A 159 -3.74 -0.50 5.63
N VAL A 160 -3.18 -0.75 4.44
CA VAL A 160 -1.84 -1.32 4.31
C VAL A 160 -0.93 -0.19 3.84
N LEU A 161 0.08 0.12 4.66
CA LEU A 161 1.08 1.12 4.36
C LEU A 161 2.34 0.40 3.84
N ASP A 162 2.67 0.64 2.58
CA ASP A 162 3.88 0.13 1.93
C ASP A 162 4.77 1.32 1.57
N ILE A 163 5.88 1.46 2.28
CA ILE A 163 6.84 2.55 2.14
C ILE A 163 8.23 1.93 2.14
N ALA A 164 9.13 2.49 1.32
CA ALA A 164 10.53 2.11 1.30
C ALA A 164 11.16 2.25 2.70
N GLY A 165 12.05 1.33 3.05
CA GLY A 165 12.78 1.38 4.31
C GLY A 165 13.70 2.61 4.41
N PHE A 166 14.39 2.74 5.54
CA PHE A 166 15.41 3.76 5.71
C PHE A 166 16.57 3.51 4.72
N GLU A 167 16.94 4.51 3.93
CA GLU A 167 17.94 4.40 2.86
C GLU A 167 19.20 5.18 3.22
N ILE A 168 20.35 4.50 3.19
CA ILE A 168 21.67 5.10 3.39
C ILE A 168 22.53 4.76 2.18
N PHE A 169 22.70 5.73 1.28
CA PHE A 169 23.60 5.61 0.15
C PHE A 169 24.87 6.44 0.36
N ASP A 170 25.86 6.24 -0.51
CA ASP A 170 27.03 7.12 -0.57
C ASP A 170 26.69 8.53 -1.09
N PHE A 171 25.59 8.66 -1.83
CA PHE A 171 25.11 9.93 -2.38
C PHE A 171 23.61 10.12 -2.11
N ASN A 172 23.26 10.87 -1.07
CA ASN A 172 21.88 11.12 -0.68
C ASN A 172 21.46 12.55 -1.08
N THR A 173 20.32 12.70 -1.76
CA THR A 173 19.77 14.01 -2.14
C THR A 173 18.44 14.29 -1.44
N PHE A 174 17.74 15.34 -1.87
CA PHE A 174 16.45 15.79 -1.29
C PHE A 174 15.41 14.66 -1.21
N GLU A 175 15.34 13.80 -2.22
CA GLU A 175 14.41 12.68 -2.29
C GLU A 175 14.65 11.68 -1.14
N GLN A 176 15.90 11.31 -0.88
CA GLN A 176 16.27 10.47 0.26
C GLN A 176 15.96 11.14 1.60
N LEU A 177 16.14 12.47 1.71
CA LEU A 177 15.75 13.20 2.94
C LEU A 177 14.25 13.05 3.21
N CYS A 178 13.39 13.20 2.19
CA CYS A 178 11.94 13.03 2.35
C CYS A 178 11.56 11.58 2.76
N ILE A 179 12.22 10.57 2.17
CA ILE A 179 12.01 9.15 2.51
C ILE A 179 12.45 8.88 3.96
N ASN A 180 13.66 9.29 4.32
CA ASN A 180 14.23 9.08 5.65
C ASN A 180 13.44 9.85 6.73
N PHE A 181 12.98 11.07 6.45
CA PHE A 181 12.10 11.82 7.34
C PHE A 181 10.75 11.13 7.56
N THR A 182 10.15 10.56 6.50
CA THR A 182 8.93 9.75 6.63
C THR A 182 9.16 8.55 7.53
N ASN A 183 10.28 7.84 7.34
CA ASN A 183 10.67 6.70 8.18
C ASN A 183 10.93 7.11 9.64
N GLU A 184 11.56 8.26 9.89
CA GLU A 184 11.77 8.82 11.23
C GLU A 184 10.42 9.03 11.95
N LYS A 185 9.44 9.63 11.28
CA LYS A 185 8.07 9.83 11.81
C LYS A 185 7.34 8.52 12.07
N LEU A 186 7.46 7.55 11.17
CA LEU A 186 6.84 6.23 11.33
C LEU A 186 7.48 5.46 12.49
N GLN A 187 8.80 5.56 12.67
CA GLN A 187 9.50 4.96 13.79
C GLN A 187 9.10 5.64 15.11
N GLN A 188 8.96 6.97 15.15
CA GLN A 188 8.43 7.66 16.33
C GLN A 188 7.00 7.22 16.65
N PHE A 189 6.16 7.03 15.64
CA PHE A 189 4.81 6.50 15.82
C PHE A 189 4.82 5.06 16.37
N PHE A 190 5.73 4.21 15.88
CA PHE A 190 5.95 2.87 16.45
C PHE A 190 6.38 2.95 17.92
N ASN A 191 7.38 3.78 18.24
CA ASN A 191 7.87 3.94 19.60
C ASN A 191 6.75 4.44 20.54
N HIS A 192 5.99 5.44 20.11
CA HIS A 192 4.87 5.97 20.89
C HIS A 192 3.76 4.94 21.07
N HIS A 193 3.40 4.20 20.01
CA HIS A 193 2.32 3.21 20.10
C HIS A 193 2.71 1.97 20.91
N MET A 194 3.92 1.44 20.70
CA MET A 194 4.38 0.27 21.42
C MET A 194 4.76 0.58 22.86
N PHE A 195 5.27 1.76 23.17
CA PHE A 195 5.84 2.03 24.49
C PHE A 195 4.91 2.90 25.35
N VAL A 196 4.37 3.99 24.80
CA VAL A 196 3.59 4.95 25.59
C VAL A 196 2.14 4.48 25.72
N LEU A 197 1.48 4.20 24.59
CA LEU A 197 0.08 3.76 24.61
C LEU A 197 -0.10 2.40 25.31
N GLU A 198 0.88 1.51 25.22
CA GLU A 198 0.84 0.24 25.96
C GLU A 198 0.90 0.45 27.47
N GLN A 199 1.80 1.31 27.96
CA GLN A 199 1.94 1.62 29.38
C GLN A 199 0.77 2.43 29.93
N GLU A 200 0.22 3.35 29.13
CA GLU A 200 -1.00 4.08 29.48
C GLU A 200 -2.20 3.13 29.63
N GLU A 201 -2.32 2.11 28.78
CA GLU A 201 -3.35 1.09 28.92
C GLU A 201 -3.17 0.30 30.23
N TYR A 202 -1.94 -0.10 30.59
CA TYR A 202 -1.69 -0.78 31.87
C TYR A 202 -2.03 0.08 33.07
N LYS A 203 -1.72 1.39 33.00
CA LYS A 203 -2.09 2.35 34.04
C LYS A 203 -3.61 2.53 34.15
N LYS A 204 -4.32 2.62 33.01
CA LYS A 204 -5.79 2.68 32.96
C LYS A 204 -6.44 1.41 33.48
N GLU A 205 -5.83 0.26 33.22
CA GLU A 205 -6.29 -1.04 33.71
C GLU A 205 -5.85 -1.34 35.15
N GLY A 206 -5.10 -0.45 35.79
CA GLY A 206 -4.67 -0.59 37.20
C GLY A 206 -3.69 -1.74 37.43
N ILE A 207 -2.96 -2.15 36.39
CA ILE A 207 -1.94 -3.19 36.49
C ILE A 207 -0.68 -2.53 37.03
N GLU A 208 -0.12 -3.07 38.13
CA GLU A 208 1.18 -2.64 38.65
C GLU A 208 2.25 -2.86 37.58
N TRP A 209 2.72 -1.74 37.03
CA TRP A 209 3.71 -1.70 35.98
C TRP A 209 4.68 -0.55 36.28
N GLU A 210 5.97 -0.86 36.39
CA GLU A 210 7.00 0.15 36.50
C GLU A 210 7.16 0.86 35.17
N PHE A 211 7.04 2.19 35.17
CA PHE A 211 7.26 2.97 33.95
C PHE A 211 8.71 2.81 33.51
N ILE A 212 8.90 2.23 32.33
CA ILE A 212 10.23 2.10 31.73
C ILE A 212 10.33 3.19 30.67
N ASP A 213 11.14 4.21 30.96
CA ASP A 213 11.55 5.19 29.97
C ASP A 213 12.68 4.58 29.13
N PHE A 214 12.43 4.43 27.83
CA PHE A 214 13.39 3.86 26.91
C PHE A 214 14.26 4.91 26.21
N GLY A 215 14.06 6.21 26.47
CA GLY A 215 14.97 7.28 26.02
C GLY A 215 15.14 7.41 24.50
N MET A 216 14.32 6.74 23.70
CA MET A 216 14.33 6.79 22.23
C MET A 216 13.31 7.82 21.73
N ASP A 217 13.46 9.06 22.18
CA ASP A 217 12.66 10.15 21.66
C ASP A 217 13.28 10.70 20.37
N LEU A 218 12.67 10.33 19.24
CA LEU A 218 13.09 10.80 17.91
C LEU A 218 12.53 12.19 17.60
N GLN A 219 11.72 12.76 18.51
CA GLN A 219 11.07 14.04 18.31
C GLN A 219 12.07 15.17 18.06
N ALA A 220 13.26 15.13 18.67
CA ALA A 220 14.31 16.13 18.43
C ALA A 220 14.76 16.20 16.96
N CYS A 221 14.91 15.05 16.28
CA CYS A 221 15.27 15.02 14.86
C CYS A 221 14.10 15.41 13.96
N ILE A 222 12.88 15.01 14.31
CA ILE A 222 11.67 15.36 13.56
C ILE A 222 11.44 16.87 13.62
N ASP A 223 11.59 17.46 14.81
CA ASP A 223 11.46 18.89 15.05
C ASP A 223 12.49 19.69 14.25
N LEU A 224 13.75 19.22 14.20
CA LEU A 224 14.80 19.84 13.39
C LEU A 224 14.42 19.94 11.90
N ILE A 225 13.65 18.99 11.38
CA ILE A 225 13.28 18.94 9.96
C ILE A 225 11.98 19.72 9.71
N GLU A 226 10.95 19.54 10.53
CA GLU A 226 9.59 20.03 10.27
C GLU A 226 9.22 21.36 10.93
N LYS A 227 9.76 21.67 12.12
CA LYS A 227 9.32 22.86 12.86
C LYS A 227 9.65 24.14 12.10
N PRO A 228 8.97 25.26 12.42
CA PRO A 228 9.40 26.58 11.96
C PRO A 228 10.89 26.81 12.25
N MET A 229 11.61 27.38 11.28
CA MET A 229 13.08 27.48 11.28
C MET A 229 13.84 26.14 11.16
N GLY A 230 13.16 25.04 10.86
CA GLY A 230 13.75 23.75 10.52
C GLY A 230 14.24 23.69 9.08
N ILE A 231 14.85 22.57 8.70
CA ILE A 231 15.47 22.37 7.38
C ILE A 231 14.47 22.62 6.24
N MET A 232 13.24 22.11 6.40
CA MET A 232 12.21 22.24 5.37
C MET A 232 11.70 23.68 5.22
N SER A 233 11.51 24.40 6.33
CA SER A 233 11.10 25.81 6.30
C SER A 233 12.18 26.71 5.69
N ILE A 234 13.45 26.50 6.05
CA ILE A 234 14.57 27.26 5.46
C ILE A 234 14.65 27.02 3.95
N LEU A 235 14.41 25.77 3.51
CA LEU A 235 14.42 25.43 2.09
C LEU A 235 13.30 26.17 1.33
N GLU A 236 12.11 26.26 1.92
CA GLU A 236 10.99 26.99 1.34
C GLU A 236 11.25 28.49 1.24
N GLU A 237 11.76 29.10 2.31
CA GLU A 237 12.13 30.51 2.33
C GLU A 237 13.17 30.83 1.25
N GLU A 238 14.25 30.06 1.15
CA GLU A 238 15.28 30.23 0.11
C GLU A 238 14.73 30.02 -1.30
N CYS A 239 13.71 29.18 -1.49
CA CYS A 239 13.06 29.03 -2.79
C CYS A 239 12.33 30.30 -3.24
N MET A 240 11.86 31.13 -2.31
CA MET A 240 11.16 32.38 -2.64
C MET A 240 12.11 33.50 -3.08
N PHE A 241 13.40 33.44 -2.73
CA PHE A 241 14.38 34.46 -3.08
C PHE A 241 14.97 34.22 -4.48
N PRO A 242 14.84 35.17 -5.44
CA PRO A 242 15.33 34.99 -6.82
C PRO A 242 16.84 34.81 -6.96
N LYS A 243 17.62 35.34 -6.01
CA LYS A 243 19.10 35.28 -6.01
C LYS A 243 19.67 34.22 -5.04
N ALA A 244 18.82 33.42 -4.40
CA ALA A 244 19.28 32.34 -3.53
C ALA A 244 19.96 31.24 -4.34
N SER A 245 20.95 30.61 -3.73
CA SER A 245 21.71 29.48 -4.28
C SER A 245 21.86 28.39 -3.23
N ASP A 246 22.24 27.19 -3.66
CA ASP A 246 22.49 26.07 -2.74
C ASP A 246 23.55 26.43 -1.67
N ALA A 247 24.48 27.33 -1.98
CA ALA A 247 25.46 27.86 -1.04
C ALA A 247 24.86 28.79 0.02
N THR A 248 23.89 29.64 -0.35
CA THR A 248 23.19 30.51 0.63
C THR A 248 22.30 29.68 1.55
N PHE A 249 21.64 28.66 0.99
CA PHE A 249 20.88 27.69 1.78
C PHE A 249 21.77 26.94 2.78
N LYS A 250 22.94 26.44 2.35
CA LYS A 250 23.92 25.83 3.24
C LYS A 250 24.33 26.78 4.37
N ALA A 251 24.68 28.03 4.06
CA ALA A 251 25.10 28.99 5.08
C ALA A 251 24.01 29.19 6.16
N LYS A 252 22.75 29.40 5.73
CA LYS A 252 21.61 29.54 6.66
C LYS A 252 21.36 28.30 7.51
N LEU A 253 21.50 27.10 6.96
CA LEU A 253 21.38 25.85 7.74
C LEU A 253 22.42 25.80 8.86
N TYR A 254 23.66 26.15 8.52
CA TYR A 254 24.77 26.14 9.47
C TYR A 254 24.58 27.20 10.57
N ASP A 255 24.19 28.43 10.22
CA ASP A 255 23.99 29.51 11.20
C ASP A 255 22.82 29.22 12.17
N ASN A 256 21.78 28.54 11.68
CA ASN A 256 20.61 28.21 12.49
C ASN A 256 20.85 27.00 13.40
N HIS A 257 21.48 25.93 12.91
CA HIS A 257 21.49 24.63 13.60
C HIS A 257 22.85 24.17 14.12
N LEU A 258 23.97 24.63 13.55
CA LEU A 258 25.29 24.18 13.98
C LEU A 258 25.55 24.59 15.44
N GLY A 259 25.86 23.62 16.29
CA GLY A 259 26.14 23.85 17.72
C GLY A 259 24.89 24.05 18.60
N LYS A 260 23.69 24.19 18.01
CA LYS A 260 22.41 24.28 18.74
C LYS A 260 21.66 22.95 18.76
N SER A 261 21.73 22.19 17.66
CA SER A 261 21.02 20.92 17.51
C SER A 261 22.00 19.75 17.45
N ASN A 262 21.91 18.81 18.41
CA ASN A 262 22.82 17.65 18.48
C ASN A 262 22.70 16.72 17.26
N ASN A 263 21.51 16.65 16.65
CA ASN A 263 21.26 15.83 15.47
C ASN A 263 21.86 16.41 14.18
N PHE A 264 22.31 17.68 14.17
CA PHE A 264 22.91 18.33 13.00
C PHE A 264 24.44 18.34 13.14
N GLN A 265 25.14 17.71 12.19
CA GLN A 265 26.59 17.55 12.23
C GLN A 265 27.28 18.00 10.94
N LYS A 266 28.57 18.33 11.08
CA LYS A 266 29.45 18.54 9.93
C LYS A 266 29.82 17.18 9.32
N PRO A 267 29.80 17.05 7.97
CA PRO A 267 30.16 15.82 7.32
C PRO A 267 31.64 15.54 7.49
N ARG A 268 31.97 14.25 7.65
CA ARG A 268 33.36 13.81 7.71
C ARG A 268 33.90 13.75 6.29
N VAL A 269 34.94 14.54 6.01
CA VAL A 269 35.60 14.53 4.70
C VAL A 269 36.44 13.25 4.60
N VAL A 270 35.94 12.25 3.88
CA VAL A 270 36.65 10.99 3.63
C VAL A 270 37.08 10.95 2.16
N LYS A 271 38.37 10.67 1.89
CA LYS A 271 38.89 10.54 0.53
C LYS A 271 38.15 9.42 -0.21
N GLY A 272 37.59 9.75 -1.38
CA GLY A 272 36.90 8.79 -2.25
C GLY A 272 35.37 8.75 -2.12
N LYS A 273 34.78 9.45 -1.14
CA LYS A 273 33.32 9.63 -1.05
C LYS A 273 32.85 10.89 -1.78
N PRO A 274 31.62 10.91 -2.32
CA PRO A 274 31.03 12.11 -2.89
C PRO A 274 31.00 13.28 -1.88
N GLU A 275 31.09 14.52 -2.37
CA GLU A 275 31.04 15.69 -1.50
C GLU A 275 29.68 15.78 -0.79
N ALA A 276 29.69 15.74 0.55
CA ALA A 276 28.52 15.94 1.39
C ALA A 276 28.56 17.34 2.01
N HIS A 277 27.39 17.97 2.15
CA HIS A 277 27.28 19.34 2.62
C HIS A 277 26.88 19.44 4.09
N PHE A 278 26.08 18.50 4.61
CA PHE A 278 25.73 18.37 6.02
C PHE A 278 25.38 16.90 6.34
N SER A 279 25.39 16.56 7.63
CA SER A 279 25.02 15.22 8.10
C SER A 279 23.92 15.31 9.14
N LEU A 280 22.96 14.38 9.07
CA LEU A 280 21.93 14.23 10.10
C LEU A 280 22.11 12.91 10.84
N VAL A 281 21.96 12.98 12.16
CA VAL A 281 21.92 11.81 13.03
C VAL A 281 20.46 11.35 13.15
N HIS A 282 20.13 10.33 12.38
CA HIS A 282 18.84 9.63 12.43
C HIS A 282 18.90 8.45 13.40
N TYR A 283 17.74 7.87 13.72
CA TYR A 283 17.68 6.67 14.57
C TYR A 283 18.47 5.48 13.99
N ALA A 284 18.55 5.37 12.67
CA ALA A 284 19.23 4.26 11.98
C ALA A 284 20.74 4.49 11.81
N GLY A 285 21.21 5.74 11.95
CA GLY A 285 22.61 6.10 11.74
C GLY A 285 22.78 7.52 11.23
N THR A 286 24.03 7.93 11.04
CA THR A 286 24.36 9.23 10.45
C THR A 286 24.27 9.15 8.93
N VAL A 287 23.50 10.04 8.31
CA VAL A 287 23.34 10.13 6.86
C VAL A 287 23.92 11.45 6.36
N ASP A 288 24.77 11.34 5.35
CA ASP A 288 25.44 12.47 4.69
C ASP A 288 24.62 12.93 3.47
N TYR A 289 24.19 14.19 3.47
CA TYR A 289 23.33 14.75 2.42
C TYR A 289 24.10 15.74 1.53
N ASN A 290 23.86 15.63 0.23
CA ASN A 290 24.35 16.57 -0.78
C ASN A 290 23.22 17.53 -1.18
N ILE A 291 23.46 18.84 -1.01
CA ILE A 291 22.49 19.92 -1.23
C ILE A 291 22.36 20.34 -2.72
N ASN A 292 23.24 19.87 -3.60
CA ASN A 292 23.29 20.36 -4.98
C ASN A 292 21.93 20.19 -5.69
N ASN A 293 21.50 21.27 -6.33
CA ASN A 293 20.23 21.43 -7.01
C ASN A 293 18.99 21.27 -6.12
N TRP A 294 19.06 21.39 -4.80
CA TRP A 294 17.88 21.27 -3.92
C TRP A 294 16.87 22.37 -4.18
N LEU A 295 17.30 23.63 -4.31
CA LEU A 295 16.39 24.74 -4.59
C LEU A 295 15.67 24.55 -5.93
N VAL A 296 16.39 24.08 -6.96
CA VAL A 296 15.82 23.85 -8.28
C VAL A 296 14.88 22.64 -8.26
N LYS A 297 15.26 21.55 -7.58
CA LYS A 297 14.41 20.37 -7.39
C LYS A 297 13.12 20.70 -6.66
N ASN A 298 13.18 21.54 -5.62
CA ASN A 298 12.01 21.90 -4.83
C ASN A 298 11.04 22.84 -5.58
N LYS A 299 11.57 23.69 -6.47
CA LYS A 299 10.77 24.54 -7.37
C LYS A 299 10.15 23.79 -8.54
N ASP A 300 10.79 22.70 -8.99
CA ASP A 300 10.44 21.89 -10.17
C ASP A 300 9.97 22.74 -11.38
N PRO A 301 10.79 23.70 -11.84
CA PRO A 301 10.35 24.68 -12.83
C PRO A 301 10.07 23.99 -14.18
N LEU A 302 8.85 24.12 -14.69
CA LEU A 302 8.49 23.65 -16.02
C LEU A 302 8.48 24.81 -17.03
N ASN A 303 8.78 24.48 -18.28
CA ASN A 303 8.68 25.42 -19.38
C ASN A 303 7.20 25.71 -19.70
N GLU A 304 6.70 26.87 -19.27
CA GLU A 304 5.31 27.29 -19.44
C GLU A 304 4.86 27.32 -20.90
N THR A 305 5.77 27.66 -21.84
CA THR A 305 5.45 27.68 -23.26
C THR A 305 5.07 26.29 -23.76
N VAL A 306 5.86 25.27 -23.38
CA VAL A 306 5.59 23.87 -23.76
C VAL A 306 4.38 23.32 -23.02
N VAL A 307 4.17 23.69 -21.76
CA VAL A 307 2.95 23.31 -21.04
C VAL A 307 1.68 23.88 -21.70
N GLY A 308 1.75 25.10 -22.22
CA GLY A 308 0.67 25.68 -23.02
C GLY A 308 0.36 24.88 -24.30
N LEU A 309 1.37 24.25 -24.91
CA LEU A 309 1.18 23.32 -26.03
C LEU A 309 0.50 22.02 -25.56
N TYR A 310 0.90 21.47 -24.42
CA TYR A 310 0.28 20.26 -23.85
C TYR A 310 -1.21 20.43 -23.56
N GLN A 311 -1.61 21.61 -23.07
CA GLN A 311 -3.02 21.95 -22.83
C GLN A 311 -3.86 21.95 -24.11
N LYS A 312 -3.25 22.30 -25.24
CA LYS A 312 -3.90 22.38 -26.56
C LYS A 312 -3.66 21.13 -27.42
N SER A 313 -3.09 20.08 -26.85
CA SER A 313 -2.79 18.85 -27.57
C SER A 313 -4.06 18.21 -28.15
N THR A 314 -3.93 17.61 -29.33
CA THR A 314 -4.98 16.78 -29.94
C THR A 314 -5.24 15.50 -29.13
N LEU A 315 -4.26 15.07 -28.33
CA LEU A 315 -4.40 13.97 -27.39
C LEU A 315 -5.11 14.45 -26.12
N LYS A 316 -6.41 14.15 -26.03
CA LYS A 316 -7.28 14.54 -24.91
C LYS A 316 -6.70 14.23 -23.54
N LEU A 317 -6.01 13.09 -23.38
CA LEU A 317 -5.39 12.72 -22.10
C LEU A 317 -4.31 13.73 -21.69
N LEU A 318 -3.40 14.10 -22.59
CA LEU A 318 -2.34 15.08 -22.31
C LEU A 318 -2.94 16.44 -21.92
N GLY A 319 -3.99 16.87 -22.63
CA GLY A 319 -4.76 18.07 -22.27
C GLY A 319 -5.34 17.99 -20.85
N ILE A 320 -5.95 16.85 -20.47
CA ILE A 320 -6.50 16.64 -19.11
C ILE A 320 -5.40 16.70 -18.04
N LEU A 321 -4.22 16.10 -18.28
CA LEU A 321 -3.13 16.07 -17.30
C LEU A 321 -2.59 17.47 -16.96
N PHE A 322 -2.62 18.39 -17.93
CA PHE A 322 -2.08 19.74 -17.80
C PHE A 322 -3.16 20.84 -17.71
N ALA A 323 -4.45 20.49 -17.75
CA ALA A 323 -5.57 21.45 -17.69
C ALA A 323 -5.48 22.40 -16.48
N ASN A 324 -5.12 21.87 -15.31
CA ASN A 324 -5.05 22.63 -14.06
C ASN A 324 -3.73 23.39 -13.86
N TYR A 325 -2.78 23.28 -14.79
CA TYR A 325 -1.48 23.95 -14.66
C TYR A 325 -1.56 25.46 -14.98
N ALA A 326 -2.57 25.90 -15.74
CA ALA A 326 -2.74 27.31 -16.07
C ALA A 326 -3.32 28.08 -14.88
N GLY A 327 -2.47 28.90 -14.26
CA GLY A 327 -2.77 30.28 -13.85
C GLY A 327 -3.87 30.52 -12.80
N ALA A 328 -3.52 31.30 -11.78
CA ALA A 328 -4.36 31.79 -10.70
C ALA A 328 -5.62 32.61 -11.07
N ASP A 329 -6.04 32.65 -12.34
CA ASP A 329 -7.17 33.49 -12.82
C ASP A 329 -8.50 32.74 -12.99
N SER A 330 -8.53 31.41 -12.87
CA SER A 330 -9.79 30.66 -12.88
C SER A 330 -10.30 30.52 -11.44
N GLY A 331 -11.19 31.44 -11.04
CA GLY A 331 -11.82 31.53 -9.71
C GLY A 331 -12.73 30.36 -9.30
N MET A 332 -12.28 29.12 -9.47
CA MET A 332 -12.94 27.94 -8.96
C MET A 332 -12.08 27.34 -7.84
N TYR A 333 -12.54 27.53 -6.60
CA TYR A 333 -11.99 26.90 -5.41
C TYR A 333 -12.02 25.38 -5.58
N LEU A 334 -10.90 24.76 -5.98
CA LEU A 334 -10.52 23.38 -5.71
C LEU A 334 -9.10 23.14 -6.28
N ILE A 335 -8.12 23.03 -5.36
CA ILE A 335 -6.70 22.67 -5.57
C ILE A 335 -5.81 23.84 -6.05
N ARG A 336 -5.33 24.65 -5.09
CA ARG A 336 -4.13 25.50 -5.30
C ARG A 336 -2.95 24.58 -5.61
N HIS A 337 -2.24 24.82 -6.71
CA HIS A 337 -0.94 24.19 -6.93
C HIS A 337 -0.01 24.62 -5.77
N PRO A 338 0.56 23.67 -5.01
CA PRO A 338 1.52 24.01 -3.97
C PRO A 338 2.75 24.67 -4.61
N LEU A 339 3.23 25.75 -4.01
CA LEU A 339 4.36 26.55 -4.51
C LEU A 339 5.66 25.74 -4.59
N THR A 340 5.77 24.63 -3.84
CA THR A 340 6.97 23.77 -3.76
C THR A 340 6.59 22.30 -3.54
N ILE A 341 7.48 21.37 -3.92
CA ILE A 341 7.31 19.93 -3.66
C ILE A 341 7.19 19.66 -2.16
N ASN A 342 8.00 20.34 -1.35
CA ASN A 342 8.04 20.14 0.10
C ASN A 342 6.69 20.42 0.79
N MET A 343 6.00 21.50 0.43
CA MET A 343 4.72 21.86 1.04
C MET A 343 3.65 20.78 0.78
N CYS A 344 3.60 20.25 -0.46
CA CYS A 344 2.70 19.15 -0.81
C CYS A 344 3.01 17.89 0.00
N PHE A 345 4.30 17.58 0.11
CA PHE A 345 4.79 16.41 0.83
C PHE A 345 4.42 16.47 2.33
N GLN A 346 4.64 17.62 2.99
CA GLN A 346 4.28 17.81 4.39
C GLN A 346 2.77 17.68 4.64
N GLU A 347 1.93 18.30 3.80
CA GLU A 347 0.47 18.21 3.94
C GLU A 347 -0.01 16.76 3.83
N ASN A 348 0.49 16.02 2.84
CA ASN A 348 0.13 14.63 2.64
C ASN A 348 0.64 13.72 3.78
N LEU A 349 1.86 13.96 4.27
CA LEU A 349 2.42 13.21 5.39
C LEU A 349 1.62 13.45 6.67
N ASN A 350 1.20 14.68 6.94
CA ASN A 350 0.40 15.01 8.12
C ASN A 350 -1.02 14.42 8.04
N LYS A 351 -1.63 14.34 6.85
CA LYS A 351 -2.86 13.58 6.63
C LYS A 351 -2.67 12.09 6.91
N LEU A 352 -1.58 11.50 6.42
CA LEU A 352 -1.24 10.09 6.68
C LEU A 352 -1.08 9.83 8.19
N MET A 353 -0.30 10.66 8.90
CA MET A 353 -0.08 10.48 10.33
C MET A 353 -1.38 10.62 11.15
N THR A 354 -2.25 11.56 10.77
CA THR A 354 -3.58 11.70 11.39
C THR A 354 -4.43 10.45 11.19
N ASN A 355 -4.44 9.89 9.98
CA ASN A 355 -5.17 8.65 9.68
C ASN A 355 -4.58 7.43 10.42
N LEU A 356 -3.26 7.35 10.58
CA LEU A 356 -2.63 6.25 11.32
C LEU A 356 -2.99 6.31 12.82
N ARG A 357 -2.99 7.51 13.41
CA ARG A 357 -3.34 7.72 14.82
C ARG A 357 -4.80 7.36 15.15
N SER A 358 -5.71 7.42 14.19
CA SER A 358 -7.12 7.03 14.40
C SER A 358 -7.39 5.53 14.21
N THR A 359 -6.37 4.76 13.81
CA THR A 359 -6.48 3.32 13.54
C THR A 359 -5.74 2.48 14.59
N HIS A 360 -6.04 1.17 14.62
CA HIS A 360 -5.26 0.21 15.39
C HIS A 360 -4.13 -0.35 14.52
N PRO A 361 -2.84 -0.04 14.81
CA PRO A 361 -1.73 -0.41 13.95
C PRO A 361 -1.28 -1.85 14.19
N HIS A 362 -0.95 -2.54 13.09
CA HIS A 362 -0.26 -3.82 13.10
C HIS A 362 1.05 -3.68 12.34
N PHE A 363 2.17 -4.05 12.96
CA PHE A 363 3.50 -3.84 12.40
C PHE A 363 4.08 -5.13 11.81
N VAL A 364 4.62 -5.05 10.60
CA VAL A 364 5.42 -6.10 9.95
C VAL A 364 6.76 -5.49 9.57
N ARG A 365 7.86 -6.05 10.08
CA ARG A 365 9.22 -5.59 9.77
C ARG A 365 9.93 -6.59 8.86
N CYS A 366 10.20 -6.16 7.65
CA CYS A 366 10.96 -6.93 6.67
C CYS A 366 12.46 -6.74 6.94
N ILE A 367 13.25 -7.82 6.87
CA ILE A 367 14.69 -7.79 7.07
C ILE A 367 15.38 -8.23 5.79
N ILE A 368 16.38 -7.46 5.35
CA ILE A 368 17.21 -7.80 4.20
C ILE A 368 18.26 -8.82 4.66
N PRO A 369 18.28 -10.04 4.08
CA PRO A 369 19.20 -11.08 4.53
C PRO A 369 20.62 -10.89 3.98
N ASN A 370 20.78 -10.38 2.75
CA ASN A 370 22.06 -10.12 2.11
C ASN A 370 21.90 -9.11 0.95
N GLU A 371 22.97 -8.39 0.62
CA GLU A 371 22.98 -7.45 -0.51
C GLU A 371 23.21 -8.13 -1.88
N THR A 372 23.76 -9.34 -1.87
CA THR A 372 24.05 -10.11 -3.10
C THR A 372 22.79 -10.69 -3.76
N LYS A 373 21.61 -10.50 -3.15
CA LYS A 373 20.30 -10.99 -3.62
C LYS A 373 20.28 -12.52 -3.80
N THR A 374 21.06 -13.24 -3.01
CA THR A 374 21.18 -14.71 -3.07
C THR A 374 20.16 -15.34 -2.11
N PRO A 375 19.27 -16.23 -2.58
CA PRO A 375 18.33 -16.91 -1.68
C PRO A 375 19.07 -17.83 -0.71
N GLY A 376 18.66 -17.83 0.57
CA GLY A 376 19.23 -18.69 1.61
C GLY A 376 20.58 -18.23 2.20
N ALA A 377 21.23 -17.21 1.63
CA ALA A 377 22.40 -16.58 2.24
C ALA A 377 21.98 -15.52 3.28
N MET A 378 22.73 -15.40 4.37
CA MET A 378 22.44 -14.44 5.44
C MET A 378 23.73 -13.78 5.92
N GLU A 379 23.77 -12.45 5.91
CA GLU A 379 24.88 -11.66 6.41
C GLU A 379 24.56 -11.13 7.81
N ASN A 380 25.19 -11.74 8.82
CA ASN A 380 24.91 -11.43 10.22
C ASN A 380 25.18 -9.96 10.60
N PRO A 381 26.28 -9.30 10.17
CA PRO A 381 26.51 -7.88 10.48
C PRO A 381 25.40 -6.97 9.96
N LEU A 382 24.98 -7.17 8.71
CA LEU A 382 23.90 -6.41 8.08
C LEU A 382 22.57 -6.56 8.82
N VAL A 383 22.23 -7.80 9.20
CA VAL A 383 20.99 -8.10 9.92
C VAL A 383 21.03 -7.56 11.34
N MET A 384 22.17 -7.69 12.03
CA MET A 384 22.36 -7.15 13.38
C MET A 384 22.18 -5.63 13.38
N HIS A 385 22.70 -4.93 12.37
CA HIS A 385 22.50 -3.49 12.21
C HIS A 385 21.02 -3.14 12.03
N GLN A 386 20.32 -3.82 11.11
CA GLN A 386 18.88 -3.61 10.89
C GLN A 386 18.03 -3.86 12.14
N LEU A 387 18.30 -4.92 12.92
CA LEU A 387 17.54 -5.24 14.12
C LEU A 387 17.66 -4.16 15.21
N ARG A 388 18.84 -3.54 15.33
CA ARG A 388 19.08 -2.41 16.25
C ARG A 388 18.38 -1.15 15.77
N CYS A 389 18.60 -0.77 14.50
CA CYS A 389 18.02 0.44 13.94
C CYS A 389 16.50 0.39 13.95
N ASN A 390 15.90 -0.73 13.54
CA ASN A 390 14.46 -0.86 13.58
C ASN A 390 13.90 -0.84 15.02
N GLY A 391 14.71 -0.98 16.08
CA GLY A 391 14.19 -1.07 17.45
C GLY A 391 13.42 -2.37 17.71
N VAL A 392 13.82 -3.45 17.03
CA VAL A 392 13.20 -4.79 17.21
C VAL A 392 13.58 -5.37 18.57
N LEU A 393 14.82 -5.14 19.01
CA LEU A 393 15.31 -5.65 20.29
C LEU A 393 14.54 -5.03 21.47
N GLU A 394 14.25 -3.74 21.39
CA GLU A 394 13.49 -2.99 22.37
C GLU A 394 12.03 -3.42 22.37
N GLY A 395 11.44 -3.61 21.18
CA GLY A 395 10.11 -4.22 21.03
C GLY A 395 10.02 -5.61 21.69
N ILE A 396 10.97 -6.50 21.43
CA ILE A 396 11.00 -7.86 22.03
C ILE A 396 11.11 -7.78 23.56
N ARG A 397 11.96 -6.89 24.10
CA ARG A 397 12.11 -6.71 25.55
C ARG A 397 10.77 -6.34 26.20
N ILE A 398 9.98 -5.49 25.54
CA ILE A 398 8.68 -5.05 26.05
C ILE A 398 7.63 -6.13 25.88
N CYS A 399 7.51 -6.76 24.71
CA CYS A 399 6.56 -7.84 24.49
C CYS A 399 6.81 -9.05 25.42
N ARG A 400 8.07 -9.29 25.83
CA ARG A 400 8.41 -10.36 26.78
C ARG A 400 7.95 -10.04 28.20
N LYS A 401 8.04 -8.76 28.61
CA LYS A 401 7.58 -8.30 29.93
C LYS A 401 6.06 -8.08 29.95
N GLY A 402 5.48 -7.62 28.84
CA GLY A 402 4.07 -7.30 28.68
C GLY A 402 3.17 -8.50 28.40
N PHE A 403 1.89 -8.20 28.19
CA PHE A 403 0.82 -9.16 27.94
C PHE A 403 0.16 -8.87 26.57
N PRO A 404 0.53 -9.61 25.50
CA PRO A 404 0.08 -9.31 24.14
C PRO A 404 -1.39 -9.65 23.91
N ASN A 405 -1.93 -10.69 24.54
CA ASN A 405 -3.35 -11.03 24.41
C ASN A 405 -4.15 -10.38 25.53
N ARG A 406 -5.09 -9.50 25.15
CA ARG A 406 -6.00 -8.80 26.07
C ARG A 406 -7.43 -9.09 25.68
N ILE A 407 -8.19 -9.68 26.60
CA ILE A 407 -9.56 -10.12 26.34
C ILE A 407 -10.47 -9.48 27.38
N LEU A 408 -11.62 -8.94 26.94
CA LEU A 408 -12.65 -8.45 27.84
C LEU A 408 -13.16 -9.58 28.74
N TYR A 409 -13.50 -9.28 29.99
CA TYR A 409 -13.94 -10.31 30.94
C TYR A 409 -15.17 -11.11 30.47
N GLY A 410 -16.13 -10.47 29.79
CA GLY A 410 -17.30 -11.14 29.22
C GLY A 410 -16.93 -12.19 28.16
N ASP A 411 -16.09 -11.80 27.20
CA ASP A 411 -15.58 -12.69 26.16
C ASP A 411 -14.70 -13.80 26.75
N PHE A 412 -13.88 -13.48 27.74
CA PHE A 412 -13.04 -14.45 28.43
C PHE A 412 -13.89 -15.51 29.14
N LYS A 413 -14.90 -15.08 29.91
CA LYS A 413 -15.85 -15.98 30.56
C LYS A 413 -16.54 -16.88 29.53
N GLN A 414 -17.06 -16.33 28.44
CA GLN A 414 -17.77 -17.12 27.43
C GLN A 414 -16.86 -18.14 26.72
N ARG A 415 -15.64 -17.74 26.34
CA ARG A 415 -14.71 -18.60 25.59
C ARG A 415 -14.07 -19.67 26.48
N TYR A 416 -13.67 -19.33 27.70
CA TYR A 416 -12.84 -20.19 28.54
C TYR A 416 -13.66 -21.01 29.55
N ARG A 417 -14.95 -20.74 29.72
CA ARG A 417 -15.85 -21.53 30.59
C ARG A 417 -15.85 -23.03 30.30
N ILE A 418 -15.58 -23.42 29.06
CA ILE A 418 -15.50 -24.82 28.64
C ILE A 418 -14.34 -25.56 29.32
N LEU A 419 -13.26 -24.85 29.71
CA LEU A 419 -12.09 -25.45 30.33
C LEU A 419 -12.39 -26.03 31.72
N ASN A 420 -13.24 -25.35 32.49
CA ASN A 420 -13.68 -25.84 33.79
C ASN A 420 -15.11 -25.38 34.08
N PRO A 421 -16.12 -26.18 33.67
CA PRO A 421 -17.53 -25.87 33.91
C PRO A 421 -17.87 -25.79 35.41
N ASN A 422 -17.14 -26.52 36.26
CA ASN A 422 -17.40 -26.58 37.70
C ASN A 422 -16.94 -25.31 38.43
N ALA A 423 -15.98 -24.57 37.86
CA ALA A 423 -15.50 -23.31 38.45
C ALA A 423 -16.54 -22.17 38.37
N ILE A 424 -17.48 -22.25 37.43
CA ILE A 424 -18.54 -21.25 37.21
C ILE A 424 -19.91 -21.98 37.18
N PRO A 425 -20.60 -22.09 38.34
CA PRO A 425 -21.91 -22.74 38.44
C PRO A 425 -22.96 -22.15 37.50
N GLU A 426 -23.82 -22.99 36.93
CA GLU A 426 -24.93 -22.56 36.09
C GLU A 426 -26.01 -21.83 36.92
N GLY A 427 -26.45 -20.66 36.42
CA GLY A 427 -27.55 -19.90 37.00
C GLY A 427 -27.17 -18.85 38.07
N GLN A 428 -25.92 -18.81 38.55
CA GLN A 428 -25.47 -17.72 39.42
C GLN A 428 -24.91 -16.55 38.62
N PHE A 429 -25.44 -15.34 38.88
CA PHE A 429 -24.88 -14.10 38.35
C PHE A 429 -23.58 -13.78 39.08
N ILE A 430 -22.48 -14.36 38.61
CA ILE A 430 -21.13 -14.05 39.07
C ILE A 430 -20.59 -12.93 38.16
N ASP A 431 -20.11 -11.86 38.81
CA ASP A 431 -19.39 -10.77 38.15
C ASP A 431 -18.28 -11.30 37.23
N ASN A 432 -18.17 -10.73 36.04
CA ASN A 432 -17.32 -11.26 34.98
C ASN A 432 -15.84 -11.27 35.37
N LYS A 433 -15.40 -10.29 36.17
CA LYS A 433 -14.04 -10.25 36.73
C LYS A 433 -13.78 -11.40 37.69
N LYS A 434 -14.63 -11.56 38.72
CA LYS A 434 -14.52 -12.67 39.69
C LYS A 434 -14.64 -14.04 39.04
N ALA A 435 -15.46 -14.16 38.00
CA ALA A 435 -15.59 -15.39 37.23
C ALA A 435 -14.28 -15.75 36.51
N ALA A 436 -13.62 -14.77 35.90
CA ALA A 436 -12.33 -14.96 35.27
C ALA A 436 -11.22 -15.30 36.29
N GLU A 437 -11.21 -14.65 37.45
CA GLU A 437 -10.29 -14.94 38.56
C GLU A 437 -10.42 -16.38 39.05
N LYS A 438 -11.65 -16.83 39.34
CA LYS A 438 -11.90 -18.23 39.75
C LYS A 438 -11.52 -19.22 38.66
N LEU A 439 -11.82 -18.91 37.40
CA LEU A 439 -11.50 -19.79 36.29
C LEU A 439 -10.00 -19.92 36.10
N LEU A 440 -9.26 -18.81 36.13
CA LEU A 440 -7.80 -18.78 36.04
C LEU A 440 -7.16 -19.48 37.24
N GLY A 441 -7.66 -19.28 38.46
CA GLY A 441 -7.15 -19.98 39.65
C GLY A 441 -7.47 -21.48 39.67
N SER A 442 -8.51 -21.92 38.94
CA SER A 442 -8.82 -23.35 38.77
C SER A 442 -7.93 -24.02 37.72
N LEU A 443 -7.31 -23.22 36.85
CA LEU A 443 -6.35 -23.69 35.88
C LEU A 443 -4.97 -23.61 36.54
N ASP A 444 -4.19 -24.67 36.44
CA ASP A 444 -2.82 -24.72 36.97
C ASP A 444 -1.88 -23.86 36.10
N ILE A 445 -2.07 -22.54 36.17
CA ILE A 445 -1.35 -21.51 35.41
C ILE A 445 -0.62 -20.64 36.41
N ASP A 446 0.67 -20.40 36.15
CA ASP A 446 1.49 -19.50 36.96
C ASP A 446 0.90 -18.08 36.94
N HIS A 447 0.79 -17.47 38.11
CA HIS A 447 0.24 -16.12 38.30
C HIS A 447 1.12 -15.03 37.64
N ASN A 448 2.34 -15.37 37.21
CA ASN A 448 3.18 -14.47 36.41
C ASN A 448 2.81 -14.45 34.91
N GLN A 449 2.04 -15.44 34.42
CA GLN A 449 1.66 -15.56 33.01
C GLN A 449 0.37 -14.80 32.68
N TYR A 450 -0.38 -14.36 33.68
CA TYR A 450 -1.57 -13.54 33.50
C TYR A 450 -1.62 -12.38 34.50
N LYS A 451 -2.27 -11.29 34.11
CA LYS A 451 -2.59 -10.17 35.00
C LYS A 451 -4.04 -9.74 34.81
N LEU A 452 -4.67 -9.40 35.92
CA LEU A 452 -6.07 -8.97 36.00
C LEU A 452 -6.10 -7.45 35.97
N GLY A 453 -6.70 -6.87 34.94
CA GLY A 453 -6.98 -5.44 34.86
C GLY A 453 -8.32 -5.05 35.49
N HIS A 454 -8.73 -3.81 35.30
CA HIS A 454 -10.06 -3.31 35.67
C HIS A 454 -11.15 -3.87 34.74
N THR A 455 -10.93 -3.90 33.42
CA THR A 455 -11.93 -4.31 32.42
C THR A 455 -11.50 -5.51 31.58
N LYS A 456 -10.19 -5.78 31.48
CA LYS A 456 -9.63 -6.84 30.64
C LYS A 456 -8.70 -7.77 31.43
N VAL A 457 -8.52 -8.96 30.89
CA VAL A 457 -7.53 -9.94 31.33
C VAL A 457 -6.39 -10.01 30.32
N GLY A 458 -5.16 -9.84 30.80
CA GLY A 458 -3.93 -9.99 30.01
C GLY A 458 -3.34 -11.37 30.21
N ILE A 459 -3.11 -12.13 29.13
CA ILE A 459 -2.58 -13.51 29.20
C ILE A 459 -1.45 -13.67 28.19
N LYS A 460 -0.40 -14.39 28.59
CA LYS A 460 0.58 -14.96 27.66
C LYS A 460 -0.03 -16.14 26.88
N PRO A 461 0.45 -16.44 25.66
CA PRO A 461 -0.11 -17.53 24.85
C PRO A 461 -0.12 -18.86 25.62
N TYR A 462 -1.27 -19.55 25.59
CA TYR A 462 -1.51 -20.80 26.32
C TYR A 462 -2.17 -21.85 25.41
N ASP A 463 -1.51 -22.99 25.22
CA ASP A 463 -1.82 -23.95 24.13
C ASP A 463 -2.91 -24.99 24.43
N ARG A 464 -3.43 -25.09 25.66
CA ARG A 464 -4.38 -26.20 26.00
C ARG A 464 -5.74 -26.10 25.29
N LEU A 465 -6.17 -24.90 24.88
CA LEU A 465 -7.44 -24.71 24.15
C LEU A 465 -7.43 -25.35 22.76
N ALA A 466 -6.27 -25.39 22.11
CA ALA A 466 -6.14 -25.96 20.77
C ALA A 466 -6.50 -27.46 20.78
N LEU A 467 -6.13 -28.19 21.82
CA LEU A 467 -6.41 -29.63 21.96
C LEU A 467 -7.92 -29.90 22.10
N ILE A 468 -8.63 -29.12 22.94
CA ILE A 468 -10.07 -29.30 23.18
C ILE A 468 -10.87 -28.93 21.94
N ILE A 469 -10.53 -27.82 21.28
CA ILE A 469 -11.18 -27.39 20.03
C ILE A 469 -10.94 -28.42 18.93
N THR A 470 -9.74 -28.99 18.83
CA THR A 470 -9.44 -30.07 17.87
C THR A 470 -10.30 -31.30 18.12
N GLY A 471 -10.53 -31.67 19.39
CA GLY A 471 -11.44 -32.76 19.76
C GLY A 471 -12.90 -32.50 19.35
N ILE A 472 -13.41 -31.30 19.60
CA ILE A 472 -14.77 -30.89 19.18
C ILE A 472 -14.88 -30.87 17.65
N GLN A 473 -13.90 -30.29 16.96
CA GLN A 473 -13.86 -30.23 15.50
C GLN A 473 -13.80 -31.63 14.87
N ALA A 474 -13.00 -32.54 15.43
CA ALA A 474 -12.93 -33.93 14.97
C ALA A 474 -14.27 -34.65 15.11
N ARG A 475 -14.98 -34.45 16.24
CA ARG A 475 -16.29 -35.04 16.48
C ARG A 475 -17.37 -34.47 15.55
N SER A 476 -17.39 -33.15 15.35
CA SER A 476 -18.31 -32.47 14.43
C SER A 476 -18.07 -32.88 12.97
N ARG A 477 -16.80 -32.94 12.52
CA ARG A 477 -16.43 -33.45 11.18
C ARG A 477 -16.85 -34.91 11.01
N GLY A 478 -16.62 -35.74 12.03
CA GLY A 478 -17.05 -37.14 12.02
C GLY A 478 -18.57 -37.31 11.95
N LEU A 479 -19.34 -36.46 12.65
CA LEU A 479 -20.80 -36.46 12.58
C LEU A 479 -21.30 -36.07 11.18
N LEU A 480 -20.79 -34.96 10.62
CA LEU A 480 -21.15 -34.50 9.29
C LEU A 480 -20.80 -35.54 8.22
N ALA A 481 -19.63 -36.17 8.32
CA ALA A 481 -19.21 -37.23 7.40
C ALA A 481 -20.14 -38.45 7.47
N ARG A 482 -20.59 -38.87 8.66
CA ARG A 482 -21.55 -39.98 8.82
C ARG A 482 -22.93 -39.65 8.26
N ILE A 483 -23.42 -38.43 8.50
CA ILE A 483 -24.71 -37.96 7.94
C ILE A 483 -24.63 -37.96 6.41
N GLU A 484 -23.55 -37.44 5.84
CA GLU A 484 -23.38 -37.39 4.39
C GLU A 484 -23.17 -38.78 3.78
N PHE A 485 -22.44 -39.66 4.46
CA PHE A 485 -22.30 -41.06 4.07
C PHE A 485 -23.64 -41.78 4.07
N GLN A 486 -24.49 -41.55 5.08
CA GLN A 486 -25.82 -42.15 5.16
C GLN A 486 -26.70 -41.70 3.98
N LYS A 487 -26.68 -40.40 3.62
CA LYS A 487 -27.35 -39.90 2.41
C LYS A 487 -26.79 -40.55 1.14
N ILE A 488 -25.48 -40.77 1.04
CA ILE A 488 -24.85 -41.45 -0.10
C ILE A 488 -25.31 -42.91 -0.17
N VAL A 489 -25.39 -43.62 0.96
CA VAL A 489 -25.90 -44.99 1.05
C VAL A 489 -27.38 -45.06 0.69
N GLU A 490 -28.22 -44.13 1.15
CA GLU A 490 -29.62 -44.01 0.76
C GLU A 490 -29.80 -43.73 -0.73
N ARG A 491 -28.92 -42.89 -1.32
CA ARG A 491 -28.88 -42.67 -2.77
C ARG A 491 -28.41 -43.91 -3.53
N ARG A 492 -27.51 -44.71 -2.94
CA ARG A 492 -27.00 -45.96 -3.52
C ARG A 492 -27.96 -47.13 -3.36
N SER A 493 -28.82 -47.16 -2.32
CA SER A 493 -29.88 -48.15 -2.05
C SER A 493 -31.13 -47.98 -2.95
N LEU A 494 -31.04 -47.06 -3.92
CA LEU A 494 -31.83 -47.03 -5.16
C LEU A 494 -31.36 -48.00 -6.30
N PRO A 495 -30.68 -49.17 -6.14
CA PRO A 495 -30.51 -50.10 -7.28
C PRO A 495 -31.85 -50.66 -7.73
N ASN A 496 -32.88 -50.58 -6.89
CA ASN A 496 -34.23 -50.93 -7.26
C ASN A 496 -34.79 -50.01 -8.35
N SER A 497 -34.38 -48.74 -8.47
CA SER A 497 -34.90 -47.88 -9.55
C SER A 497 -34.29 -48.22 -10.91
N LYS A 498 -32.97 -48.46 -10.99
CA LYS A 498 -32.31 -48.90 -12.24
C LYS A 498 -32.70 -50.34 -12.63
N ARG A 499 -32.89 -51.24 -11.66
CA ARG A 499 -33.36 -52.61 -11.90
C ARG A 499 -34.86 -52.65 -12.22
N LEU A 500 -35.69 -51.80 -11.60
CA LEU A 500 -37.08 -51.58 -12.03
C LEU A 500 -37.10 -51.01 -13.44
N MET A 501 -36.32 -49.98 -13.78
CA MET A 501 -36.31 -49.39 -15.12
C MET A 501 -35.84 -50.38 -16.19
N ARG A 502 -34.83 -51.23 -15.91
CA ARG A 502 -34.46 -52.34 -16.82
C ARG A 502 -35.56 -53.39 -16.94
N LYS A 503 -36.21 -53.78 -15.84
CA LYS A 503 -37.39 -54.66 -15.89
C LYS A 503 -38.55 -54.02 -16.65
N TRP A 504 -38.79 -52.72 -16.51
CA TRP A 504 -39.81 -51.94 -17.22
C TRP A 504 -39.51 -51.83 -18.71
N SER A 505 -38.25 -51.62 -19.10
CA SER A 505 -37.79 -51.63 -20.49
C SER A 505 -37.95 -53.01 -21.15
N LEU A 506 -37.67 -54.10 -20.42
CA LEU A 506 -37.93 -55.47 -20.89
C LEU A 506 -39.43 -55.77 -20.96
N PHE A 507 -40.22 -55.26 -20.03
CA PHE A 507 -41.68 -55.39 -20.01
C PHE A 507 -42.35 -54.59 -21.14
N SER A 508 -41.84 -53.39 -21.47
CA SER A 508 -42.34 -52.56 -22.58
C SER A 508 -42.01 -53.16 -23.94
N LYS A 509 -40.83 -53.78 -24.12
CA LYS A 509 -40.48 -54.50 -25.35
C LYS A 509 -41.33 -55.76 -25.58
N ARG A 510 -41.70 -56.50 -24.53
CA ARG A 510 -42.62 -57.66 -24.63
C ARG A 510 -44.08 -57.28 -24.88
N ARG A 511 -44.44 -56.00 -24.77
CA ARG A 511 -45.80 -55.49 -25.03
C ARG A 511 -46.20 -55.57 -26.51
N MET A 512 -45.25 -55.71 -27.43
CA MET A 512 -45.52 -55.75 -28.87
C MET A 512 -45.91 -57.15 -29.41
N THR A 513 -45.90 -58.22 -28.60
CA THR A 513 -46.11 -59.59 -29.14
C THR A 513 -46.98 -60.52 -28.26
N CYS A 514 -47.86 -60.04 -27.38
CA CYS A 514 -48.65 -60.93 -26.51
C CYS A 514 -50.17 -60.69 -26.57
N SER A 515 -50.94 -61.79 -26.55
CA SER A 515 -52.38 -61.86 -26.78
C SER A 515 -53.22 -61.29 -25.62
N SER A 516 -54.49 -61.02 -25.94
CA SER A 516 -55.52 -60.26 -25.21
C SER A 516 -55.72 -60.60 -23.73
N LYS A 517 -55.37 -61.80 -23.24
CA LYS A 517 -55.47 -62.14 -21.80
C LYS A 517 -54.40 -61.49 -20.93
N SER A 518 -53.28 -61.04 -21.50
CA SER A 518 -52.20 -60.37 -20.77
C SER A 518 -52.44 -58.87 -20.53
N LYS A 519 -53.34 -58.23 -21.31
CA LYS A 519 -53.72 -56.82 -21.12
C LYS A 519 -54.50 -56.59 -19.83
N LEU A 520 -55.43 -57.50 -19.49
CA LEU A 520 -56.29 -57.37 -18.31
C LEU A 520 -55.48 -57.44 -16.99
N TYR A 521 -54.50 -58.35 -16.91
CA TYR A 521 -53.65 -58.48 -15.72
C TYR A 521 -52.73 -57.26 -15.51
N VAL A 522 -52.32 -56.61 -16.61
CA VAL A 522 -51.47 -55.42 -16.58
C VAL A 522 -52.25 -54.18 -16.16
N GLU A 523 -53.51 -54.02 -16.55
CA GLU A 523 -54.35 -52.90 -16.10
C GLU A 523 -54.67 -53.00 -14.60
N THR A 524 -54.98 -54.19 -14.08
CA THR A 524 -55.24 -54.37 -12.64
C THR A 524 -53.98 -54.18 -11.79
N VAL A 525 -52.82 -54.66 -12.25
CA VAL A 525 -51.55 -54.50 -11.52
C VAL A 525 -51.03 -53.07 -11.62
N ILE A 526 -51.18 -52.39 -12.76
CA ILE A 526 -50.84 -50.97 -12.87
C ILE A 526 -51.76 -50.11 -12.00
N PHE A 527 -53.05 -50.42 -11.92
CA PHE A 527 -53.98 -49.71 -11.04
C PHE A 527 -53.57 -49.86 -9.57
N ASN A 528 -53.26 -51.07 -9.11
CA ASN A 528 -52.79 -51.34 -7.75
C ASN A 528 -51.41 -50.72 -7.43
N VAL A 529 -50.47 -50.72 -8.38
CA VAL A 529 -49.15 -50.10 -8.19
C VAL A 529 -49.27 -48.57 -8.17
N LEU A 530 -50.15 -47.99 -8.99
CA LEU A 530 -50.42 -46.55 -8.98
C LEU A 530 -51.14 -46.12 -7.69
N THR A 531 -52.08 -46.91 -7.17
CA THR A 531 -52.69 -46.64 -5.85
C THR A 531 -51.66 -46.73 -4.73
N GLN A 532 -50.78 -47.74 -4.75
CA GLN A 532 -49.72 -47.85 -3.74
C GLN A 532 -48.71 -46.71 -3.83
N LEU A 533 -48.35 -46.26 -5.03
CA LEU A 533 -47.47 -45.10 -5.23
C LEU A 533 -48.16 -43.82 -4.75
N PHE A 534 -49.45 -43.65 -5.04
CA PHE A 534 -50.23 -42.49 -4.62
C PHE A 534 -50.34 -42.43 -3.09
N ILE A 535 -50.61 -43.56 -2.43
CA ILE A 535 -50.64 -43.65 -0.96
C ILE A 535 -49.25 -43.36 -0.36
N THR A 536 -48.18 -43.83 -0.97
CA THR A 536 -46.80 -43.59 -0.47
C THR A 536 -46.37 -42.14 -0.65
N ILE A 537 -46.75 -41.51 -1.77
CA ILE A 537 -46.49 -40.09 -2.03
C ILE A 537 -47.36 -39.22 -1.11
N LEU A 538 -48.64 -39.55 -0.93
CA LEU A 538 -49.54 -38.84 -0.02
C LEU A 538 -49.07 -38.96 1.44
N SER A 539 -48.61 -40.14 1.87
CA SER A 539 -48.01 -40.37 3.19
C SER A 539 -46.74 -39.53 3.40
N LYS A 540 -45.85 -39.43 2.39
CA LYS A 540 -44.66 -38.58 2.48
C LYS A 540 -44.97 -37.09 2.46
N ILE A 541 -45.98 -36.66 1.71
CA ILE A 541 -46.44 -35.26 1.70
C ILE A 541 -47.08 -34.91 3.04
N ILE A 542 -47.91 -35.79 3.61
CA ILE A 542 -48.49 -35.61 4.95
C ILE A 542 -47.40 -35.58 6.02
N CYS A 543 -46.38 -36.45 5.97
CA CYS A 543 -45.23 -36.38 6.90
C CYS A 543 -44.37 -35.13 6.72
N LEU A 544 -44.29 -34.56 5.52
CA LEU A 544 -43.59 -33.29 5.26
C LEU A 544 -44.39 -32.09 5.75
N MET A 545 -45.73 -32.11 5.60
CA MET A 545 -46.60 -31.07 6.15
C MET A 545 -46.63 -31.10 7.68
N LEU A 546 -46.72 -32.28 8.31
CA LEU A 546 -46.67 -32.43 9.78
C LEU A 546 -45.31 -32.08 10.40
N ARG A 547 -44.20 -32.09 9.63
CA ARG A 547 -42.88 -31.65 10.12
C ARG A 547 -42.68 -30.13 10.07
N ASN A 548 -43.45 -29.41 9.26
CA ASN A 548 -43.34 -27.95 9.17
C ASN A 548 -44.16 -27.22 10.26
N ASP A 549 -45.11 -27.89 10.92
CA ASP A 549 -45.89 -27.33 12.06
C ASP A 549 -45.24 -27.56 13.45
N VAL A 550 -43.99 -28.04 13.53
CA VAL A 550 -43.24 -28.19 14.81
C VAL A 550 -42.02 -27.25 14.87
N ARG A 551 -41.95 -26.24 13.98
CA ARG A 551 -41.02 -25.11 14.08
C ARG A 551 -41.70 -23.78 13.70
N ALA A 552 -42.81 -23.50 14.37
CA ALA A 552 -43.28 -22.14 14.64
C ALA A 552 -43.40 -21.99 16.16
#